data_AF-A0A838YK91-F1
#
_entry.id   AF-A0A838YK91-F1
#
_cell.length_a   1.000
_cell.length_b   1.000
_cell.length_c   1.000
_cell.angle_alpha   90.00
_cell.angle_beta   90.00
_cell.angle_gamma   90.00
#
_symmetry.space_group_name_H-M   'P 1'
#
loop_
_entity.id
_entity.type
_entity.pdbx_description
1 polymer ?
#
loop_
_entity_poly.entity_id
_entity_poly.type
_entity_poly.pdbx_seq_one_letter_code
_entity_poly.pdbx_strand_id
1 'polypeptide(L)' 'MNNELNLALVGASGVVGQKIIQLLEKKNFQVNNFYPLGKSSVGDEVSLMNQTYVIDDVDLFDATKANL' A
#
# COMPACT_ATOMS: atom_id res chain seq x y z
N MET A 1 -3.38 -22.61 -3.95
CA MET A 1 -3.02 -21.94 -2.68
C MET A 1 -2.96 -20.47 -3.01
N ASN A 2 -4.05 -19.75 -2.74
CA ASN A 2 -4.09 -18.31 -2.98
C ASN A 2 -3.39 -17.69 -1.78
N ASN A 3 -2.09 -17.41 -1.93
CA ASN A 3 -1.34 -16.65 -0.94
C ASN A 3 -1.83 -15.21 -0.99
N GLU A 4 -2.97 -14.97 -0.35
CA GLU A 4 -3.54 -13.67 -0.08
C GLU A 4 -2.51 -12.86 0.71
N LEU A 5 -1.79 -11.97 0.01
CA LEU A 5 -0.68 -11.22 0.57
C LEU A 5 -1.19 -9.86 1.07
N ASN A 6 -0.98 -9.58 2.35
CA ASN A 6 -1.18 -8.26 2.90
C ASN A 6 0.09 -7.42 2.70
N LEU A 7 -0.01 -6.28 2.03
CA LEU A 7 1.12 -5.42 1.68
C LEU A 7 1.01 -4.10 2.43
N ALA A 8 2.04 -3.74 3.20
CA ALA A 8 2.23 -2.39 3.73
C ALA A 8 3.28 -1.64 2.90
N LEU A 9 2.94 -0.42 2.46
CA LEU A 9 3.84 0.42 1.66
C LEU A 9 4.09 1.75 2.36
N VAL A 10 5.25 1.86 2.99
CA VAL A 10 5.71 3.14 3.57
C VAL A 10 6.17 4.08 2.46
N GLY A 11 5.65 5.31 2.47
CA GLY A 11 5.90 6.31 1.44
C GLY A 11 5.08 6.10 0.17
N ALA A 12 3.85 5.60 0.28
CA ALA A 12 2.97 5.32 -0.85
C ALA A 12 2.66 6.55 -1.74
N SER A 13 2.66 7.76 -1.16
CA SER A 13 2.51 9.03 -1.89
C SER A 13 3.78 9.46 -2.65
N GLY A 14 4.94 8.92 -2.31
CA GLY A 14 6.22 9.33 -2.89
C GLY A 14 6.41 8.83 -4.32
N VAL A 15 7.36 9.43 -5.04
CA VAL A 15 7.71 9.06 -6.43
C VAL A 15 8.04 7.57 -6.56
N VAL A 16 8.72 7.01 -5.55
CA VAL A 16 9.07 5.58 -5.52
C VAL A 16 7.84 4.72 -5.22
N GLY A 17 7.02 5.10 -4.23
CA GLY A 17 5.80 4.36 -3.85
C GLY A 17 4.81 4.26 -5.01
N GLN A 18 4.55 5.37 -5.69
CA GLN A 18 3.71 5.42 -6.90
C GLN A 18 4.22 4.47 -7.99
N LYS A 19 5.54 4.38 -8.18
CA LYS A 19 6.13 3.49 -9.19
C LYS A 19 5.99 2.01 -8.80
N ILE A 20 6.06 1.68 -7.51
CA ILE A 20 5.80 0.34 -6.99
C ILE A 20 4.34 -0.06 -7.25
N ILE A 21 3.40 0.83 -6.93
CA ILE A 21 1.96 0.63 -7.18
C ILE A 21 1.70 0.33 -8.66
N GLN A 22 2.24 1.16 -9.57
CA GLN A 22 2.13 0.92 -11.01
C GLN A 22 2.72 -0.44 -11.45
N LEU A 23 3.80 -0.89 -10.83
CA LEU A 23 4.40 -2.20 -11.12
C LEU A 23 3.52 -3.35 -10.63
N LEU A 24 2.90 -3.21 -9.45
CA LEU A 24 1.96 -4.18 -8.90
C LEU A 24 0.72 -4.32 -9.80
N GLU A 25 0.15 -3.19 -10.23
CA GLU A 25 -0.97 -3.18 -11.19
C GLU A 25 -0.59 -3.82 -12.52
N LYS A 26 0.56 -3.44 -13.10
CA LYS A 26 1.04 -4.04 -14.36
C LYS A 26 1.25 -5.54 -14.26
N LYS A 27 1.71 -6.02 -13.10
CA LYS A 27 1.91 -7.45 -12.84
C LYS A 27 0.62 -8.17 -12.44
N ASN A 28 -0.51 -7.47 -12.31
CA ASN A 28 -1.76 -8.00 -11.75
C ASN A 28 -1.49 -8.77 -10.45
N PHE A 29 -0.65 -8.19 -9.58
CA PHE A 29 -0.25 -8.83 -8.35
C PHE A 29 -1.44 -8.88 -7.40
N GLN A 30 -1.83 -10.09 -6.97
CA GLN A 30 -2.96 -10.28 -6.07
C GLN A 30 -2.56 -9.86 -4.65
N VAL A 31 -2.89 -8.62 -4.29
CA VAL A 31 -2.83 -8.11 -2.93
C VAL A 31 -4.20 -8.30 -2.29
N ASN A 32 -4.24 -8.88 -1.09
CA ASN A 32 -5.48 -9.04 -0.32
C ASN A 32 -5.81 -7.73 0.41
N ASN A 33 -4.90 -7.29 1.29
CA ASN A 33 -5.00 -5.99 1.96
C ASN A 33 -3.81 -5.11 1.59
N PHE A 34 -4.08 -3.87 1.20
CA PHE A 34 -3.06 -2.87 0.93
C PHE A 34 -3.13 -1.77 1.99
N TYR A 35 -2.03 -1.56 2.69
CA TYR A 35 -1.87 -0.56 3.74
C TYR A 35 -0.85 0.49 3.28
N PRO A 36 -1.29 1.56 2.62
CA PRO A 36 -0.40 2.66 2.31
C PRO A 36 -0.11 3.47 3.57
N LEU A 37 1.18 3.67 3.86
CA LEU A 37 1.64 4.32 5.08
C LEU A 37 2.48 5.53 4.74
N GLY A 38 2.41 6.55 5.59
CA GLY A 38 3.15 7.79 5.43
C GLY A 38 3.34 8.51 6.75
N LYS A 39 4.05 9.63 6.69
CA LYS A 39 4.24 10.53 7.85
C LYS A 39 3.80 11.96 7.54
N SER A 40 4.26 12.49 6.41
CA SER A 40 3.86 13.82 5.93
C SER A 40 2.65 13.81 5.00
N SER A 41 2.22 12.63 4.56
CA SER A 41 1.11 12.40 3.61
C SER A 41 -0.05 11.66 4.24
N VAL A 42 -0.12 11.62 5.57
CA VAL A 42 -1.22 10.96 6.29
C VAL A 42 -2.52 11.68 5.96
N GLY A 43 -3.54 10.92 5.56
CA GLY A 43 -4.82 11.44 5.09
C GLY A 43 -4.91 11.70 3.58
N ASP A 44 -3.79 11.64 2.85
CA ASP A 44 -3.83 11.65 1.38
C ASP A 44 -4.43 10.33 0.86
N GLU A 45 -4.90 10.35 -0.38
CA GLU A 45 -5.45 9.18 -1.05
C GLU A 45 -4.49 8.62 -2.10
N VAL A 46 -4.47 7.31 -2.23
CA VAL A 46 -3.71 6.59 -3.24
C VAL A 46 -4.55 5.48 -3.86
N SER A 47 -4.44 5.30 -5.17
CA SER A 47 -5.17 4.27 -5.89
C SER A 47 -4.28 3.08 -6.23
N LEU A 48 -4.77 1.86 -5.98
CA LEU A 48 -4.16 0.60 -6.39
C LEU A 48 -5.27 -0.29 -6.98
N MET A 49 -5.08 -0.78 -8.21
CA MET A 49 -6.02 -1.66 -8.91
C MET A 49 -7.45 -1.09 -8.95
N ASN A 50 -7.58 0.19 -9.29
CA ASN A 50 -8.85 0.93 -9.29
C ASN A 50 -9.57 1.02 -7.93
N GLN A 51 -8.89 0.69 -6.83
CA GLN A 51 -9.39 0.90 -5.46
C GLN A 51 -8.62 2.05 -4.82
N THR A 52 -9.33 2.94 -4.14
CA THR A 52 -8.73 4.07 -3.42
C THR A 52 -8.52 3.71 -1.96
N TYR A 53 -7.34 4.02 -1.44
CA TYR A 53 -6.92 3.79 -0.08
C TYR A 53 -6.41 5.10 0.54
N VAL A 54 -6.72 5.32 1.80
CA VAL A 54 -6.24 6.47 2.56
C VAL A 54 -4.90 6.11 3.19
N ILE A 55 -3.93 7.02 3.11
CA ILE A 55 -2.61 6.85 3.72
C ILE A 55 -2.72 7.00 5.23
N ASP A 56 -2.33 5.95 5.95
CA ASP A 56 -2.31 5.90 7.41
C ASP A 56 -0.93 6.29 7.98
N ASP A 57 -0.89 6.60 9.26
CA ASP A 57 0.35 6.95 9.95
C ASP A 57 1.21 5.70 10.16
N VAL A 58 2.46 5.74 9.67
CA VAL A 58 3.44 4.66 9.84
C VAL A 58 3.78 4.37 11.30
N ASP A 59 3.78 5.38 12.17
CA ASP A 59 4.11 5.24 13.60
C ASP A 59 2.95 4.60 14.39
N LEU A 60 1.71 4.69 13.89
CA LEU A 60 0.51 4.08 14.51
C LEU A 60 0.14 2.72 13.91
N PHE A 61 0.83 2.31 12.85
CA PHE A 61 0.51 1.07 12.12
C PHE A 61 0.99 -0.18 12.86
N ASP A 62 0.12 -1.19 12.89
CA ASP A 62 0.45 -2.51 13.41
C ASP A 62 1.02 -3.40 12.31
N ALA A 63 2.35 -3.56 12.32
CA ALA A 63 3.09 -4.35 11.34
C ALA A 63 2.67 -5.83 11.27
N THR A 64 1.98 -6.37 12.29
CA THR A 64 1.50 -7.77 12.27
C THR A 64 0.37 -8.00 11.26
N LYS A 65 -0.30 -6.93 10.81
CA LYS A 65 -1.38 -6.99 9.80
C LYS A 65 -0.85 -7.18 8.38
N ALA A 66 0.41 -6.84 8.14
CA ALA A 66 1.06 -6.97 6.84
C ALA A 66 1.95 -8.21 6.78
N ASN A 67 2.04 -8.82 5.60
CA ASN A 67 2.94 -9.94 5.32
C ASN A 67 4.18 -9.50 4.52
N LEU A 68 4.11 -8.33 3.89
CA LEU A 68 5.16 -7.70 3.10
C LEU A 68 5.09 -6.19 3.31
#